data_AF-A0A261KUT5-F1
#
_entry.id   AF-A0A261KUT5-F1
#
_cell.length_a   1.000
_cell.length_b   1.000
_cell.length_c   1.000
_cell.angle_alpha   90.00
_cell.angle_beta   90.00
_cell.angle_gamma   90.00
#
_symmetry.space_group_name_H-M   'P 1'
#
loop_
_entity.id
_entity.type
_entity.pdbx_description
1 polymer ?
#
loop_
_entity_poly.entity_id
_entity_poly.type
_entity_poly.pdbx_seq_one_letter_code
_entity_poly.pdbx_strand_id
1 'polypeptide(L)'
;MVKKLNFLIAGVSVIAAGSIATYLYFKNIAIKVSSPLNSAQVVPESAIMATFFHPNQEAITKLEQFGTPEAKKLIGQSYAEFQQENLAETNIDWEKDIKPWLGGVMLAFVPAEEGQNTDPVNILMVVGIKNKLEALRFVSKLKGEDESKVIKREYQGVTIREVTDDTGKTFNLAILGDYLAIAPIAAAVEDAIDTFQGKS
;
A
#
# COMPACT_ATOMS: atom_id res chain seq x y z
N MET A 1 -21.23 29.20 42.32
CA MET A 1 -20.34 28.05 42.00
C MET A 1 -20.79 27.23 40.77
N VAL A 2 -21.81 27.66 40.00
CA VAL A 2 -22.44 26.85 38.93
C VAL A 2 -21.83 27.05 37.53
N LYS A 3 -21.16 28.18 37.27
CA LYS A 3 -20.63 28.53 35.93
C LYS A 3 -19.43 27.67 35.46
N LYS A 4 -18.59 27.17 36.38
CA LYS A 4 -17.41 26.34 36.02
C LYS A 4 -17.78 24.91 35.63
N LEU A 5 -18.93 24.41 36.09
CA LEU A 5 -19.38 23.04 35.84
C LEU A 5 -19.93 22.87 34.40
N ASN A 6 -20.60 23.89 33.86
CA ASN A 6 -21.12 23.86 32.50
C ASN A 6 -20.01 23.90 31.42
N PHE A 7 -18.87 24.55 31.71
CA PHE A 7 -17.70 24.55 30.81
C PHE A 7 -16.97 23.20 30.79
N LEU A 8 -16.94 22.46 31.91
CA LEU A 8 -16.35 21.13 31.96
C LEU A 8 -17.21 20.09 31.20
N ILE A 9 -18.54 20.18 31.30
CA ILE A 9 -19.45 19.26 30.60
C ILE A 9 -19.48 19.55 29.09
N ALA A 10 -19.42 20.82 28.68
CA ALA A 10 -19.30 21.22 27.27
C ALA A 10 -17.92 20.84 26.67
N GLY A 11 -16.84 20.94 27.45
CA GLY A 11 -15.50 20.52 27.01
C GLY A 11 -15.37 19.01 26.81
N VAL A 12 -15.93 18.20 27.72
CA VAL A 12 -15.90 16.73 27.63
C VAL A 12 -16.75 16.21 26.45
N SER A 13 -17.87 16.86 26.14
CA SER A 13 -18.74 16.46 25.02
C SER A 13 -18.14 16.78 23.64
N VAL A 14 -17.43 17.90 23.48
CA VAL A 14 -16.69 18.21 22.23
C VAL A 14 -15.50 17.26 22.02
N ILE A 15 -14.76 16.92 23.08
CA ILE A 15 -13.65 15.96 23.00
C ILE A 15 -14.17 14.55 22.68
N ALA A 16 -15.27 14.11 23.30
CA ALA A 16 -15.88 12.81 23.04
C ALA A 16 -16.47 12.70 21.62
N ALA A 17 -17.17 13.73 21.13
CA ALA A 17 -17.71 13.74 19.77
C ALA A 17 -16.60 13.79 18.70
N GLY A 18 -15.56 14.59 18.92
CA GLY A 18 -14.40 14.65 18.02
C GLY A 18 -13.63 13.32 17.94
N SER A 19 -13.48 12.62 19.06
CA SER A 19 -12.81 11.30 19.10
C SER A 19 -13.65 10.20 18.44
N ILE A 20 -14.98 10.22 18.57
CA ILE A 20 -15.88 9.29 17.86
C ILE A 20 -15.84 9.55 16.35
N ALA A 21 -15.95 10.80 15.91
CA ALA A 21 -15.92 11.15 14.49
C ALA A 21 -14.58 10.73 13.84
N THR A 22 -13.47 11.00 14.53
CA THR A 22 -12.13 10.60 14.09
C THR A 22 -12.01 9.07 14.00
N TYR A 23 -12.48 8.35 15.02
CA TYR A 23 -12.47 6.88 15.02
C TYR A 23 -13.28 6.29 13.86
N LEU A 24 -14.50 6.80 13.61
CA LEU A 24 -15.34 6.35 12.51
C LEU A 24 -14.72 6.65 11.14
N TYR A 25 -14.07 7.81 10.98
CA TYR A 25 -13.36 8.16 9.76
C TYR A 25 -12.23 7.17 9.45
N PHE A 26 -11.33 6.91 10.41
CA PHE A 26 -10.23 5.96 10.20
C PHE A 26 -10.74 4.52 10.01
N LYS A 27 -11.80 4.12 10.72
CA LYS A 27 -12.44 2.82 10.52
C LYS A 27 -13.01 2.67 9.11
N ASN A 28 -13.67 3.70 8.59
CA ASN A 28 -14.23 3.69 7.24
C ASN A 28 -13.13 3.62 6.17
N ILE A 29 -12.02 4.35 6.34
CA ILE A 29 -10.86 4.22 5.44
C ILE A 29 -10.33 2.80 5.48
N ALA A 30 -10.10 2.24 6.67
CA ALA A 30 -9.56 0.90 6.82
C ALA A 30 -10.43 -0.17 6.14
N ILE A 31 -11.76 -0.03 6.21
CA ILE A 31 -12.71 -0.89 5.49
C ILE A 31 -12.63 -0.66 3.98
N LYS A 32 -12.64 0.61 3.54
CA LYS A 32 -12.59 0.99 2.12
C LYS A 32 -11.36 0.40 1.43
N VAL A 33 -10.17 0.64 1.96
CA VAL A 33 -8.88 0.23 1.36
C VAL A 33 -8.56 -1.25 1.54
N SER A 34 -9.44 -1.99 2.22
CA SER A 34 -9.38 -3.45 2.38
C SER A 34 -10.39 -4.17 1.50
N SER A 35 -11.04 -3.46 0.57
CA SER A 35 -12.05 -4.00 -0.34
C SER A 35 -11.48 -4.19 -1.75
N PRO A 36 -11.63 -5.38 -2.36
CA PRO A 36 -11.19 -5.61 -3.74
C PRO A 36 -11.87 -4.64 -4.72
N LEU A 37 -13.16 -4.36 -4.53
CA LEU A 37 -13.92 -3.46 -5.42
C LEU A 37 -13.41 -2.02 -5.40
N ASN A 38 -12.93 -1.56 -4.25
CA ASN A 38 -12.39 -0.21 -4.16
C ASN A 38 -10.95 -0.13 -4.67
N SER A 39 -10.16 -1.20 -4.52
CA SER A 39 -8.82 -1.30 -5.11
C SER A 39 -8.85 -1.37 -6.64
N ALA A 40 -9.87 -2.02 -7.20
CA ALA A 40 -10.05 -2.14 -8.66
C ALA A 40 -10.21 -0.80 -9.39
N GLN A 41 -10.63 0.27 -8.69
CA GLN A 41 -10.73 1.63 -9.27
C GLN A 41 -9.37 2.25 -9.62
N VAL A 42 -8.27 1.58 -9.27
CA VAL A 42 -6.88 2.00 -9.56
C VAL A 42 -6.20 1.01 -10.52
N VAL A 43 -6.83 -0.13 -10.80
CA VAL A 43 -6.28 -1.14 -11.70
C VAL A 43 -6.75 -0.85 -13.13
N PRO A 44 -5.83 -0.74 -14.10
CA PRO A 44 -6.17 -0.49 -15.49
C PRO A 44 -7.15 -1.50 -16.06
N GLU A 45 -8.08 -1.04 -16.90
CA GLU A 45 -8.99 -1.94 -17.64
C GLU A 45 -8.24 -2.89 -18.57
N SER A 46 -7.03 -2.50 -19.00
CA SER A 46 -6.13 -3.33 -19.80
C SER A 46 -5.57 -4.53 -19.03
N ALA A 47 -5.70 -4.57 -17.70
CA ALA A 47 -5.20 -5.67 -16.88
C ALA A 47 -5.85 -6.99 -17.30
N ILE A 48 -5.01 -7.97 -17.67
CA ILE A 48 -5.44 -9.30 -18.10
C ILE A 48 -5.98 -10.09 -16.91
N MET A 49 -5.39 -9.87 -15.73
CA MET A 49 -5.77 -10.54 -14.50
C MET A 49 -5.45 -9.62 -13.31
N ALA A 50 -6.30 -9.65 -12.29
CA ALA A 50 -6.02 -9.05 -11.01
C ALA A 50 -6.32 -10.05 -9.89
N THR A 51 -5.42 -10.13 -8.91
CA THR A 51 -5.62 -10.91 -7.69
C THR A 51 -5.61 -9.98 -6.50
N PHE A 52 -6.46 -10.24 -5.51
CA PHE A 52 -6.56 -9.44 -4.31
C PHE A 52 -6.22 -10.29 -3.08
N PHE A 53 -5.37 -9.74 -2.23
CA PHE A 53 -4.98 -10.31 -0.96
C PHE A 53 -5.28 -9.32 0.16
N HIS A 54 -5.90 -9.83 1.23
CA HIS A 54 -6.10 -9.06 2.45
C HIS A 54 -5.12 -9.57 3.53
N PRO A 55 -4.08 -8.79 3.90
CA PRO A 55 -3.14 -9.15 4.95
C PRO A 55 -3.83 -9.04 6.33
N ASN A 56 -4.61 -10.07 6.67
CA ASN A 56 -5.23 -10.23 7.98
C ASN A 56 -4.51 -11.35 8.73
N GLN A 57 -3.72 -10.95 9.73
CA GLN A 57 -2.94 -11.89 10.53
C GLN A 57 -3.82 -12.92 11.25
N GLU A 58 -5.01 -12.54 11.72
CA GLU A 58 -5.93 -13.46 12.38
C GLU A 58 -6.45 -14.53 11.40
N ALA A 59 -6.74 -14.12 10.16
CA ALA A 59 -7.16 -15.05 9.10
C ALA A 59 -6.01 -15.99 8.70
N ILE A 60 -4.79 -15.47 8.55
CA ILE A 60 -3.60 -16.26 8.25
C ILE A 60 -3.33 -17.27 9.36
N THR A 61 -3.36 -16.86 10.63
CA THR A 61 -3.19 -17.77 11.78
C THR A 61 -4.27 -18.84 11.85
N LYS A 62 -5.51 -18.54 11.44
CA LYS A 62 -6.56 -19.56 11.31
C LYS A 62 -6.28 -20.52 10.16
N LEU A 63 -5.84 -20.03 9.00
CA LEU A 63 -5.46 -20.89 7.87
C LEU A 63 -4.31 -21.85 8.23
N GLU A 64 -3.33 -21.38 9.00
CA GLU A 64 -2.25 -22.21 9.53
C GLU A 64 -2.76 -23.38 10.38
N GLN A 65 -3.93 -23.29 11.00
CA GLN A 65 -4.50 -24.38 11.79
C GLN A 65 -4.97 -25.55 10.91
N PHE A 66 -5.38 -25.28 9.67
CA PHE A 66 -5.91 -26.28 8.74
C PHE A 66 -4.84 -26.94 7.85
N GLY A 67 -3.60 -26.45 7.84
CA GLY A 67 -2.50 -27.02 7.05
C GLY A 67 -1.89 -28.28 7.68
N THR A 68 -1.28 -29.14 6.85
CA THR A 68 -0.44 -30.25 7.34
C THR A 68 0.86 -29.71 7.95
N PRO A 69 1.55 -30.46 8.83
CA PRO A 69 2.84 -30.04 9.38
C PRO A 69 3.87 -29.66 8.30
N GLU A 70 3.88 -30.38 7.17
CA GLU A 70 4.78 -30.14 6.03
C GLU A 70 4.45 -28.81 5.35
N ALA A 71 3.18 -28.51 5.11
CA ALA A 71 2.75 -27.25 4.51
C ALA A 71 3.08 -26.06 5.41
N LYS A 72 2.87 -26.18 6.73
CA LYS A 72 3.23 -25.14 7.71
C LYS A 72 4.74 -24.86 7.70
N LYS A 73 5.55 -25.92 7.63
CA LYS A 73 7.00 -25.78 7.55
C LYS A 73 7.42 -25.04 6.28
N LEU A 74 6.89 -25.42 5.12
CA LEU A 74 7.21 -24.77 3.84
C LEU A 74 6.81 -23.30 3.84
N ILE A 75 5.58 -22.97 4.26
CA ILE A 75 5.11 -21.58 4.32
C ILE A 75 5.97 -20.76 5.30
N GLY A 76 6.27 -21.31 6.47
CA GLY A 76 7.14 -20.66 7.45
C GLY A 76 8.55 -20.41 6.93
N GLN A 77 9.12 -21.37 6.18
CA GLN A 77 10.42 -21.23 5.52
C GLN A 77 10.38 -20.15 4.44
N SER A 78 9.43 -20.20 3.52
CA SER A 78 9.29 -19.19 2.46
C SER A 78 9.06 -17.78 3.00
N TYR A 79 8.31 -17.64 4.10
CA TYR A 79 8.15 -16.35 4.77
C TYR A 79 9.46 -15.87 5.39
N ALA A 80 10.20 -16.74 6.07
CA ALA A 80 11.49 -16.37 6.65
C ALA A 80 12.53 -15.99 5.58
N GLU A 81 12.58 -16.75 4.48
CA GLU A 81 13.42 -16.47 3.30
C GLU A 81 13.03 -15.13 2.67
N PHE A 82 11.74 -14.88 2.43
CA PHE A 82 11.28 -13.59 1.91
C PHE A 82 11.73 -12.42 2.79
N GLN A 83 11.57 -12.53 4.12
CA GLN A 83 12.01 -11.49 5.05
C GLN A 83 13.53 -11.29 5.01
N GLN A 84 14.30 -12.39 4.91
CA GLN A 84 15.75 -12.32 4.86
C GLN A 84 16.27 -11.73 3.55
N GLU A 85 15.72 -12.12 2.42
CA GLU A 85 16.22 -11.75 1.09
C GLU A 85 15.69 -10.39 0.61
N ASN A 86 14.47 -10.00 1.00
CA ASN A 86 13.83 -8.79 0.46
C ASN A 86 13.75 -7.65 1.47
N LEU A 87 13.75 -7.94 2.78
CA LEU A 87 13.72 -6.90 3.81
C LEU A 87 15.02 -6.76 4.58
N ALA A 88 15.79 -7.82 4.84
CA ALA A 88 16.96 -7.71 5.73
C ALA A 88 18.14 -6.92 5.12
N GLU A 89 18.24 -6.86 3.79
CA GLU A 89 19.19 -5.98 3.10
C GLU A 89 18.70 -4.53 3.03
N THR A 90 17.42 -4.30 3.33
CA THR A 90 16.82 -2.97 3.43
C THR A 90 16.75 -2.55 4.90
N ASN A 91 16.74 -1.25 5.20
CA ASN A 91 16.49 -0.79 6.56
C ASN A 91 14.99 -0.91 6.96
N ILE A 92 14.19 -1.79 6.35
CA ILE A 92 12.73 -1.83 6.48
C ILE A 92 12.30 -2.95 7.44
N ASP A 93 11.54 -2.60 8.47
CA ASP A 93 10.97 -3.50 9.47
C ASP A 93 9.48 -3.71 9.17
N TRP A 94 9.06 -4.97 9.00
CA TRP A 94 7.67 -5.31 8.69
C TRP A 94 6.65 -4.76 9.69
N GLU A 95 6.93 -4.91 10.99
CA GLU A 95 5.99 -4.56 12.07
C GLU A 95 5.88 -3.05 12.25
N LYS A 96 6.98 -2.32 12.03
CA LYS A 96 7.04 -0.86 12.24
C LYS A 96 6.77 -0.04 10.99
N ASP A 97 7.28 -0.48 9.85
CA ASP A 97 7.30 0.33 8.63
C ASP A 97 6.24 -0.07 7.61
N ILE A 98 5.69 -1.30 7.65
CA ILE A 98 4.72 -1.78 6.65
C ILE A 98 3.34 -2.02 7.27
N LYS A 99 3.27 -2.90 8.28
CA LYS A 99 2.01 -3.32 8.92
C LYS A 99 1.11 -2.18 9.40
N PRO A 100 1.61 -1.06 9.95
CA PRO A 100 0.73 -0.02 10.52
C PRO A 100 -0.16 0.71 9.50
N TRP A 101 0.20 0.69 8.22
CA TRP A 101 -0.59 1.32 7.16
C TRP A 101 -1.11 0.35 6.11
N LEU A 102 -0.57 -0.87 6.04
CA LEU A 102 -0.89 -1.84 5.00
C LEU A 102 -2.39 -2.18 4.96
N GLY A 103 -3.04 -1.83 3.85
CA GLY A 103 -4.42 -2.18 3.49
C GLY A 103 -4.52 -3.52 2.76
N GLY A 104 -5.55 -3.67 1.92
CA GLY A 104 -5.57 -4.73 0.92
C GLY A 104 -4.51 -4.52 -0.15
N VAL A 105 -4.02 -5.61 -0.72
CA VAL A 105 -3.03 -5.60 -1.80
C VAL A 105 -3.69 -6.21 -3.03
N MET A 106 -3.67 -5.48 -4.15
CA MET A 106 -4.11 -5.98 -5.44
C MET A 106 -2.90 -6.09 -6.36
N LEU A 107 -2.69 -7.27 -6.95
CA LEU A 107 -1.67 -7.51 -7.96
C LEU A 107 -2.35 -7.66 -9.30
N ALA A 108 -2.06 -6.74 -10.22
CA ALA A 108 -2.58 -6.71 -11.57
C ALA A 108 -1.48 -7.04 -12.57
N PHE A 109 -1.82 -7.88 -13.54
CA PHE A 109 -0.97 -8.24 -14.67
C PHE A 109 -1.42 -7.41 -15.87
N VAL A 110 -0.65 -6.37 -16.17
CA VAL A 110 -0.96 -5.41 -17.24
C VAL A 110 -0.09 -5.73 -18.46
N PRO A 111 -0.64 -5.68 -19.68
CA PRO A 111 0.15 -5.91 -20.89
C PRO A 111 1.25 -4.85 -21.02
N ALA A 112 2.40 -5.23 -21.54
CA ALA A 112 3.41 -4.26 -21.96
C ALA A 112 2.96 -3.54 -23.23
N GLU A 113 3.30 -2.25 -23.36
CA GLU A 113 3.09 -1.52 -24.61
C GLU A 113 3.95 -2.11 -25.74
N GLU A 114 3.38 -2.23 -26.92
CA GLU A 114 4.09 -2.73 -28.11
C GLU A 114 5.32 -1.86 -28.41
N GLY A 115 6.51 -2.48 -28.42
CA GLY A 115 7.77 -1.81 -28.75
C GLY A 115 8.71 -1.51 -27.57
N GLN A 116 8.31 -1.83 -26.33
CA GLN A 116 9.24 -1.89 -25.20
C GLN A 116 9.98 -3.24 -25.20
N ASN A 117 11.31 -3.24 -25.10
CA ASN A 117 12.14 -4.46 -24.93
C ASN A 117 12.00 -5.02 -23.49
N THR A 118 10.77 -5.20 -23.04
CA THR A 118 10.42 -5.68 -21.70
C THR A 118 9.59 -6.96 -21.80
N ASP A 119 9.42 -7.67 -20.68
CA ASP A 119 8.53 -8.82 -20.62
C ASP A 119 7.12 -8.43 -21.09
N PRO A 120 6.40 -9.33 -21.80
CA PRO A 120 5.11 -9.01 -22.43
C PRO A 120 4.00 -8.65 -21.41
N VAL A 121 4.25 -8.88 -20.13
CA VAL A 121 3.34 -8.61 -19.03
C VAL A 121 4.13 -7.93 -17.91
N ASN A 122 3.62 -6.79 -17.46
CA ASN A 122 4.13 -6.08 -16.30
C ASN A 122 3.23 -6.32 -15.09
N ILE A 123 3.82 -6.19 -13.91
CA ILE A 123 3.10 -6.31 -12.64
C ILE A 123 2.88 -4.91 -12.07
N LEU A 124 1.61 -4.59 -11.82
CA LEU A 124 1.19 -3.43 -11.05
C LEU A 124 0.68 -3.91 -9.69
N MET A 125 1.29 -3.40 -8.61
CA MET A 125 0.82 -3.60 -7.25
C MET A 125 0.08 -2.35 -6.78
N VAL A 126 -1.17 -2.52 -6.36
CA VAL A 126 -1.99 -1.47 -5.73
C VAL A 126 -2.17 -1.83 -4.26
N VAL A 127 -1.59 -1.02 -3.38
CA VAL A 127 -1.62 -1.22 -1.94
C VAL A 127 -2.54 -0.20 -1.28
N GLY A 128 -3.54 -0.67 -0.54
CA GLY A 128 -4.40 0.19 0.27
C GLY A 128 -3.64 0.85 1.42
N ILE A 129 -3.98 2.11 1.73
CA ILE A 129 -3.35 2.90 2.78
C ILE A 129 -4.36 3.14 3.91
N LYS A 130 -4.25 2.35 4.98
CA LYS A 130 -5.06 2.52 6.22
C LYS A 130 -4.62 3.75 7.03
N ASN A 131 -3.32 4.07 6.98
CA ASN A 131 -2.72 5.18 7.69
C ASN A 131 -1.74 5.94 6.79
N LYS A 132 -2.17 7.11 6.30
CA LYS A 132 -1.41 7.92 5.35
C LYS A 132 -0.09 8.45 5.90
N LEU A 133 -0.03 8.75 7.20
CA LEU A 133 1.19 9.24 7.82
C LEU A 133 2.27 8.17 7.85
N GLU A 134 1.93 6.95 8.25
CA GLU A 134 2.86 5.82 8.28
C GLU A 134 3.27 5.39 6.86
N ALA A 135 2.35 5.41 5.89
CA ALA A 135 2.69 5.15 4.49
C ALA A 135 3.67 6.19 3.91
N LEU A 136 3.50 7.48 4.25
CA LEU A 136 4.44 8.53 3.84
C LEU A 136 5.82 8.36 4.49
N ARG A 137 5.88 7.88 5.74
CA ARG A 137 7.15 7.53 6.40
C ARG A 137 7.82 6.36 5.68
N PHE A 138 7.08 5.31 5.35
CA PHE A 138 7.57 4.18 4.56
C PHE A 138 8.15 4.63 3.21
N VAL A 139 7.38 5.41 2.43
CA VAL A 139 7.85 5.93 1.12
C VAL A 139 9.08 6.82 1.29
N SER A 140 9.19 7.55 2.40
CA SER A 140 10.39 8.37 2.68
C SER A 140 11.59 7.50 3.03
N LYS A 141 11.37 6.36 3.70
CA LYS A 141 12.42 5.39 4.03
C LYS A 141 12.94 4.65 2.79
N LEU A 142 12.07 4.35 1.82
CA LEU A 142 12.45 3.73 0.54
C LEU A 142 13.46 4.56 -0.26
N LYS A 143 13.43 5.89 -0.10
CA LYS A 143 14.40 6.77 -0.75
C LYS A 143 15.83 6.60 -0.24
N GLY A 144 16.00 5.96 0.92
CA GLY A 144 17.26 5.99 1.66
C GLY A 144 17.63 7.39 2.15
N GLU A 145 18.89 7.56 2.56
CA GLU A 145 19.45 8.84 2.99
C GLU A 145 19.86 9.74 1.80
N ASP A 146 19.99 9.15 0.61
CA ASP A 146 20.47 9.82 -0.59
C ASP A 146 19.30 10.15 -1.54
N GLU A 147 18.80 11.40 -1.45
CA GLU A 147 17.74 11.87 -2.35
C GLU A 147 18.14 11.81 -3.85
N SER A 148 19.43 11.65 -4.20
CA SER A 148 19.88 11.52 -5.59
C SER A 148 19.49 10.18 -6.23
N LYS A 149 19.15 9.15 -5.43
CA LYS A 149 18.63 7.86 -5.91
C LYS A 149 17.14 7.89 -6.26
N VAL A 150 16.50 9.05 -6.17
CA VAL A 150 15.06 9.22 -6.38
C VAL A 150 14.80 10.20 -7.51
N ILE A 151 14.38 9.69 -8.65
CA ILE A 151 13.98 10.54 -9.78
C ILE A 151 12.48 10.82 -9.63
N LYS A 152 12.12 12.11 -9.60
CA LYS A 152 10.72 12.55 -9.57
C LYS A 152 10.28 12.92 -10.97
N ARG A 153 9.14 12.39 -11.40
CA ARG A 153 8.47 12.73 -12.65
C ARG A 153 7.05 13.18 -12.33
N GLU A 154 6.55 14.18 -13.04
CA GLU A 154 5.14 14.58 -12.96
C GLU A 154 4.40 13.97 -14.15
N TYR A 155 3.28 13.30 -13.88
CA TYR A 155 2.37 12.76 -14.89
C TYR A 155 0.94 13.11 -14.51
N GLN A 156 0.24 13.86 -15.37
CA GLN A 156 -1.17 14.26 -15.15
C GLN A 156 -1.42 14.90 -13.76
N GLY A 157 -0.45 15.67 -13.24
CA GLY A 157 -0.52 16.32 -11.92
C GLY A 157 -0.28 15.38 -10.72
N VAL A 158 0.18 14.15 -10.97
CA VAL A 158 0.60 13.17 -9.96
C VAL A 158 2.11 12.99 -10.04
N THR A 159 2.78 13.12 -8.89
CA THR A 159 4.21 12.81 -8.78
C THR A 159 4.44 11.30 -8.78
N ILE A 160 5.11 10.81 -9.81
CA ILE A 160 5.72 9.48 -9.86
C ILE A 160 7.13 9.57 -9.31
N ARG A 161 7.49 8.62 -8.43
CA ARG A 161 8.83 8.49 -7.87
C ARG A 161 9.45 7.20 -8.38
N GLU A 162 10.52 7.34 -9.13
CA GLU A 162 11.39 6.24 -9.50
C GLU A 162 12.45 6.10 -8.41
N VAL A 163 12.51 4.93 -7.78
CA VAL A 163 13.43 4.60 -6.68
C VAL A 163 14.28 3.43 -7.12
N THR A 164 15.59 3.58 -7.01
CA THR A 164 16.55 2.50 -7.22
C THR A 164 17.02 2.00 -5.86
N ASP A 165 16.78 0.72 -5.58
CA ASP A 165 17.23 0.08 -4.34
C ASP A 165 18.74 -0.19 -4.35
N ASP A 166 19.28 -0.65 -3.23
CA ASP A 166 20.70 -0.94 -3.09
C ASP A 166 21.17 -2.16 -3.90
N THR A 167 20.23 -2.97 -4.42
CA THR A 167 20.51 -4.07 -5.36
C THR A 167 20.56 -3.61 -6.82
N GLY A 168 20.23 -2.34 -7.08
CA GLY A 168 20.18 -1.75 -8.42
C GLY A 168 18.85 -2.00 -9.16
N LYS A 169 17.82 -2.53 -8.48
CA LYS A 169 16.49 -2.68 -9.06
C LYS A 169 15.73 -1.37 -8.92
N THR A 170 15.03 -0.99 -9.99
CA THR A 170 14.26 0.25 -10.05
C THR A 170 12.77 -0.04 -9.97
N PHE A 171 12.06 0.76 -9.17
CA PHE A 171 10.61 0.70 -9.02
C PHE A 171 9.99 2.09 -9.07
N ASN A 172 8.81 2.17 -9.65
CA ASN A 172 8.03 3.37 -9.82
C ASN A 172 6.86 3.37 -8.82
N LEU A 173 6.64 4.50 -8.16
CA LEU A 173 5.71 4.65 -7.04
C LEU A 173 4.83 5.89 -7.24
N ALA A 174 3.52 5.78 -7.04
CA ALA A 174 2.60 6.92 -6.98
C ALA A 174 1.53 6.75 -5.90
N ILE A 175 1.22 7.82 -5.16
CA ILE A 175 0.12 7.83 -4.19
C ILE A 175 -1.15 8.34 -4.86
N LEU A 176 -2.16 7.49 -4.96
CA LEU A 176 -3.43 7.71 -5.63
C LEU A 176 -4.57 7.71 -4.60
N GLY A 177 -4.83 8.87 -4.00
CA GLY A 177 -5.81 9.01 -2.92
C GLY A 177 -5.40 8.26 -1.65
N ASP A 178 -6.05 7.11 -1.43
CA ASP A 178 -5.82 6.19 -0.32
C ASP A 178 -5.10 4.90 -0.76
N TYR A 179 -4.47 4.92 -1.94
CA TYR A 179 -3.73 3.79 -2.49
C TYR A 179 -2.30 4.19 -2.86
N LEU A 180 -1.40 3.21 -2.85
CA LEU A 180 -0.04 3.30 -3.36
C LEU A 180 0.08 2.35 -4.56
N ALA A 181 0.30 2.90 -5.74
CA ALA A 181 0.62 2.14 -6.95
C ALA A 181 2.14 1.93 -7.04
N ILE A 182 2.56 0.70 -7.33
CA ILE A 182 3.96 0.29 -7.44
C ILE A 182 4.12 -0.59 -8.67
N ALA A 183 5.09 -0.30 -9.53
CA ALA A 183 5.45 -1.19 -10.64
C ALA A 183 6.94 -1.06 -11.01
N PRO A 184 7.56 -2.09 -11.61
CA PRO A 184 8.93 -1.99 -12.12
C PRO A 184 9.06 -0.94 -13.23
N ILE A 185 8.03 -0.77 -14.05
CA ILE A 185 8.01 0.18 -15.16
C ILE A 185 7.08 1.38 -14.88
N ALA A 186 7.43 2.56 -15.39
CA ALA A 186 6.65 3.77 -15.19
C ALA A 186 5.27 3.70 -15.88
N ALA A 187 5.18 3.11 -17.07
CA ALA A 187 3.94 3.05 -17.85
C ALA A 187 2.80 2.37 -17.08
N ALA A 188 3.08 1.28 -16.35
CA ALA A 188 2.06 0.61 -15.53
C ALA A 188 1.53 1.50 -14.38
N VAL A 189 2.34 2.43 -13.86
CA VAL A 189 1.91 3.43 -12.87
C VAL A 189 1.14 4.58 -13.54
N GLU A 190 1.54 4.97 -14.75
CA GLU A 190 0.84 5.97 -15.57
C GLU A 190 -0.59 5.47 -15.91
N ASP A 191 -0.76 4.21 -16.33
CA ASP A 191 -2.07 3.60 -16.56
C ASP A 191 -2.95 3.61 -15.29
N ALA A 192 -2.34 3.31 -14.13
CA ALA A 192 -3.05 3.35 -12.85
C ALA A 192 -3.50 4.77 -12.49
N ILE A 193 -2.70 5.79 -12.82
CA ILE A 193 -3.06 7.20 -12.66
C ILE A 193 -4.25 7.54 -13.57
N ASP A 194 -4.21 7.11 -14.83
CA ASP A 194 -5.28 7.38 -15.78
C ASP A 194 -6.60 6.73 -15.35
N THR A 195 -6.54 5.47 -14.88
CA THR A 195 -7.69 4.76 -14.30
C THR A 195 -8.25 5.53 -13.09
N PHE A 196 -7.38 5.89 -12.14
CA PHE A 196 -7.78 6.60 -10.91
C PHE A 196 -8.44 7.96 -11.20
N GLN A 197 -8.03 8.62 -12.28
CA GLN A 197 -8.61 9.88 -12.73
C GLN A 197 -9.86 9.72 -13.62
N GLY A 198 -10.26 8.47 -13.92
CA GLY A 198 -11.40 8.16 -14.79
C GLY A 198 -11.14 8.44 -16.27
N LYS A 199 -9.88 8.31 -16.70
CA LYS A 199 -9.41 8.55 -18.08
C LYS A 199 -9.18 7.27 -18.88
N SER A 200 -9.16 6.10 -18.23
CA SER A 200 -9.21 4.79 -18.87
C SER A 200 -10.55 4.12 -18.58
#